data_AF-A0A1I7I3N9-F1
#
_entry.id   AF-A0A1I7I3N9-F1
#
_cell.length_a   1.000
_cell.length_b   1.000
_cell.length_c   1.000
_cell.angle_alpha   90.00
_cell.angle_beta   90.00
_cell.angle_gamma   90.00
#
_symmetry.space_group_name_H-M   'P 1'
#
loop_
_entity.id
_entity.type
_entity.pdbx_description
1 polymer ?
#
loop_
_entity_poly.entity_id
_entity_poly.type
_entity_poly.pdbx_seq_one_letter_code
_entity_poly.pdbx_strand_id
1 'polypeptide(L)'
;MALLWRLNRELVFADGSNAAIAWPALLVMRIKLTPADFFGVSEEGAALTTVSTSAEMEINGITGQLRIINSPLLTEASLLVSFLDGPFSLTGNEVELEARVTSLAHFQSTVNWISDRLTSFLSVHSGVFHEITELDGELAGQKFSAMYPAASYSVAFAQVTEEERIGAIRSALGAPKQDQGSYARYVAACHYFQQAVRLVSPQQVKFSPYAVHAEVLLNLCKSIEALISPTSRDDLRKKFRALGFNDKQIESQIIPISLIRNEIDVGHAALNPAVCSEISTLRSFVDRSIQNVATILRVVGARIAAGEELLIPLVEQTSDSRLKLVKRLAAYLAKPSLDPVKQQPHIASTT
;
A
#
# COMPACT_ATOMS: atom_id res chain seq x y z
N MET A 1 10.35 -6.85 -23.97
CA MET A 1 10.83 -6.13 -22.77
C MET A 1 9.66 -5.94 -21.82
N ALA A 2 9.55 -6.73 -20.76
CA ALA A 2 8.53 -6.54 -19.73
C ALA A 2 9.02 -5.47 -18.76
N LEU A 3 8.43 -4.27 -18.82
CA LEU A 3 8.63 -3.22 -17.85
C LEU A 3 8.09 -3.71 -16.50
N LEU A 4 8.98 -3.93 -15.53
CA LEU A 4 8.60 -4.01 -14.12
C LEU A 4 8.29 -2.58 -13.65
N TRP A 5 7.06 -2.15 -13.91
CA TRP A 5 6.50 -0.79 -13.82
C TRP A 5 6.73 0.01 -12.52
N ARG A 6 7.39 -0.54 -11.49
CA ARG A 6 7.67 0.18 -10.24
C ARG A 6 9.14 0.22 -9.80
N LEU A 7 10.05 -0.53 -10.45
CA LEU A 7 11.42 -0.74 -9.91
C LEU A 7 12.54 0.03 -10.62
N ASN A 8 12.30 0.61 -11.80
CA ASN A 8 13.24 1.51 -12.47
C ASN A 8 12.58 2.87 -12.67
N ARG A 9 12.52 3.68 -11.61
CA ARG A 9 12.22 5.10 -11.76
C ARG A 9 13.52 5.81 -12.12
N GLU A 10 13.76 6.00 -13.40
CA GLU A 10 14.75 6.99 -13.82
C GLU A 10 14.09 8.36 -13.64
N LEU A 11 14.55 9.13 -12.66
CA LEU A 11 14.16 10.52 -12.53
C LEU A 11 14.76 11.26 -13.72
N VAL A 12 13.89 11.75 -14.59
CA VAL A 12 14.29 12.49 -15.79
C VAL A 12 14.17 13.97 -15.47
N PHE A 13 15.30 14.69 -15.48
CA PHE A 13 15.30 16.15 -15.47
C PHE A 13 14.76 16.67 -16.81
N ALA A 14 13.95 17.71 -16.78
CA ALA A 14 13.22 18.21 -17.96
C ALA A 14 14.14 18.65 -19.12
N ASP A 15 15.38 19.04 -18.84
CA ASP A 15 16.37 19.46 -19.83
C ASP A 15 17.26 18.31 -20.34
N GLY A 16 17.03 17.08 -19.87
CA GLY A 16 17.84 15.90 -20.18
C GLY A 16 19.28 15.98 -19.67
N SER A 17 19.62 17.01 -18.89
CA SER A 17 20.96 17.24 -18.40
C SER A 17 21.14 16.59 -17.03
N ASN A 18 22.21 15.81 -16.87
CA ASN A 18 22.77 15.55 -15.55
C ASN A 18 23.68 16.74 -15.19
N ALA A 19 23.16 17.97 -15.26
CA ALA A 19 23.92 19.14 -14.86
C ALA A 19 24.46 18.92 -13.44
N ALA A 20 25.69 19.39 -13.19
CA ALA A 20 26.34 19.23 -11.90
C ALA A 20 25.55 20.01 -10.84
N ILE A 21 24.66 19.33 -10.11
CA ILE A 21 23.91 19.91 -9.00
C ILE A 21 24.90 20.28 -7.90
N ALA A 22 24.90 21.54 -7.49
CA ALA A 22 25.64 22.00 -6.32
C ALA A 22 24.91 21.56 -5.05
N TRP A 23 25.61 20.86 -4.16
CA TRP A 23 25.06 20.37 -2.90
C TRP A 23 25.55 21.22 -1.72
N PRO A 24 24.73 21.43 -0.68
CA PRO A 24 23.34 20.98 -0.54
C PRO A 24 22.38 21.78 -1.44
N ALA A 25 21.32 21.12 -1.89
CA ALA A 25 20.29 21.67 -2.78
C ALA A 25 18.93 21.72 -2.08
N LEU A 26 18.09 22.68 -2.49
CA LEU A 26 16.68 22.71 -2.12
C LEU A 26 15.91 21.79 -3.05
N LEU A 27 15.13 20.88 -2.47
CA LEU A 27 14.17 20.03 -3.13
C LEU A 27 12.77 20.56 -2.81
N VAL A 28 11.98 20.85 -3.84
CA VAL A 28 10.54 21.11 -3.74
C VAL A 28 9.83 19.98 -4.46
N MET A 29 8.92 19.29 -3.82
CA MET A 29 8.11 18.23 -4.44
C MET A 29 6.64 18.55 -4.33
N ARG A 30 5.90 18.25 -5.40
CA ARG A 30 4.45 18.29 -5.45
C ARG A 30 3.95 16.90 -5.80
N ILE A 31 3.00 16.43 -5.02
CA ILE A 31 2.52 15.07 -5.07
C ILE A 31 1.01 15.10 -5.06
N LYS A 32 0.39 14.31 -5.93
CA LYS A 32 -1.05 14.08 -5.93
C LYS A 32 -1.37 12.71 -5.36
N LEU A 33 -2.11 12.71 -4.24
CA LEU A 33 -2.52 11.50 -3.52
C LEU A 33 -3.87 10.99 -4.02
N THR A 34 -4.07 9.68 -3.93
CA THR A 34 -5.37 9.03 -4.14
C THR A 34 -5.70 8.10 -2.99
N PRO A 35 -7.00 7.87 -2.69
CA PRO A 35 -8.15 8.37 -3.45
C PRO A 35 -8.48 9.82 -3.06
N ALA A 36 -8.79 10.66 -4.06
CA ALA A 36 -8.90 12.12 -3.89
C ALA A 36 -10.01 12.54 -2.92
N ASP A 37 -11.09 11.76 -2.89
CA ASP A 37 -12.25 11.92 -2.04
C ASP A 37 -11.95 11.75 -0.54
N PHE A 38 -10.96 10.92 -0.19
CA PHE A 38 -10.45 10.85 1.18
C PHE A 38 -10.02 12.25 1.63
N PHE A 39 -9.42 13.02 0.73
CA PHE A 39 -8.93 14.35 1.02
C PHE A 39 -9.95 15.48 0.76
N GLY A 40 -11.22 15.13 0.49
CA GLY A 40 -12.27 16.12 0.24
C GLY A 40 -12.28 16.69 -1.18
N VAL A 41 -11.56 16.05 -2.12
CA VAL A 41 -11.53 16.44 -3.53
C VAL A 41 -12.32 15.42 -4.36
N SER A 42 -13.24 15.87 -5.21
CA SER A 42 -13.96 14.98 -6.14
C SER A 42 -13.66 15.36 -7.57
N GLU A 43 -13.06 14.45 -8.30
CA GLU A 43 -12.92 14.60 -9.75
C GLU A 43 -14.10 13.95 -10.49
N GLU A 44 -14.58 12.76 -10.07
CA GLU A 44 -15.60 11.99 -10.83
C GLU A 44 -16.50 11.06 -9.96
N GLY A 45 -16.93 11.54 -8.79
CA GLY A 45 -17.80 10.80 -7.85
C GLY A 45 -17.02 10.24 -6.67
N ALA A 46 -17.59 10.38 -5.46
CA ALA A 46 -16.92 9.96 -4.24
C ALA A 46 -16.91 8.43 -4.10
N ALA A 47 -15.86 7.85 -3.54
CA ALA A 47 -15.90 6.51 -2.98
C ALA A 47 -16.19 6.53 -1.47
N LEU A 48 -15.86 7.62 -0.80
CA LEU A 48 -16.00 7.84 0.63
C LEU A 48 -17.11 8.86 0.90
N THR A 49 -17.95 8.57 1.89
CA THR A 49 -19.04 9.46 2.30
C THR A 49 -18.81 9.91 3.73
N THR A 50 -19.23 11.12 4.07
CA THR A 50 -19.23 11.55 5.48
C THR A 50 -20.23 10.72 6.30
N VAL A 51 -19.94 10.52 7.59
CA VAL A 51 -20.91 9.93 8.52
C VAL A 51 -22.16 10.82 8.52
N SER A 52 -23.35 10.22 8.49
CA SER A 52 -24.66 10.89 8.66
C SER A 52 -25.21 11.75 7.51
N THR A 53 -24.66 11.64 6.30
CA THR A 53 -25.24 12.30 5.10
C THR A 53 -25.91 11.32 4.14
N SER A 54 -26.99 11.75 3.48
CA SER A 54 -27.59 10.98 2.38
C SER A 54 -26.64 10.91 1.19
N ALA A 55 -26.52 9.73 0.58
CA ALA A 55 -25.79 9.53 -0.65
C ALA A 55 -26.69 8.85 -1.69
N GLU A 56 -26.60 9.28 -2.94
CA GLU A 56 -27.20 8.58 -4.07
C GLU A 56 -26.16 7.66 -4.71
N MET A 57 -26.60 6.44 -4.98
CA MET A 57 -25.77 5.40 -5.56
C MET A 57 -26.35 4.93 -6.88
N GLU A 58 -25.48 4.80 -7.87
CA GLU A 58 -25.76 4.17 -9.15
C GLU A 58 -25.19 2.75 -9.14
N ILE A 59 -25.99 1.79 -9.59
CA ILE A 59 -25.56 0.41 -9.82
C ILE A 59 -25.49 0.20 -11.33
N ASN A 60 -24.30 -0.10 -11.85
CA ASN A 60 -24.17 -0.55 -13.22
C ASN A 60 -24.72 -1.97 -13.33
N GLY A 61 -25.89 -2.14 -13.94
CA GLY A 61 -26.55 -3.45 -14.07
C GLY A 61 -25.80 -4.48 -14.92
N ILE A 62 -24.79 -4.08 -15.71
CA ILE A 62 -23.96 -4.97 -16.53
C ILE A 62 -22.75 -5.46 -15.73
N THR A 63 -22.03 -4.54 -15.08
CA THR A 63 -20.79 -4.85 -14.38
C THR A 63 -21.00 -5.16 -12.89
N GLY A 64 -22.17 -4.86 -12.35
CA GLY A 64 -22.47 -4.90 -10.91
C GLY A 64 -21.73 -3.82 -10.10
N GLN A 65 -21.06 -2.87 -10.76
CA GLN A 65 -20.31 -1.82 -10.08
C GLN A 65 -21.25 -0.83 -9.39
N LEU A 66 -20.91 -0.47 -8.17
CA LEU A 66 -21.57 0.59 -7.41
C LEU A 66 -20.76 1.87 -7.54
N ARG A 67 -21.43 3.00 -7.73
CA ARG A 67 -20.81 4.33 -7.73
C ARG A 67 -21.66 5.30 -6.91
N ILE A 68 -21.04 6.14 -6.08
CA ILE A 68 -21.76 7.25 -5.46
C ILE A 68 -21.78 8.40 -6.48
N ILE A 69 -22.97 8.81 -6.88
CA ILE A 69 -23.16 9.89 -7.86
C ILE A 69 -23.46 11.23 -7.18
N ASN A 70 -23.98 11.18 -5.96
CA ASN A 70 -24.28 12.38 -5.17
C ASN A 70 -24.00 12.10 -3.70
N SER A 71 -22.99 12.72 -3.12
CA SER A 71 -22.77 12.73 -1.68
C SER A 71 -22.02 14.01 -1.33
N PRO A 72 -22.37 14.70 -0.23
CA PRO A 72 -21.56 15.80 0.23
C PRO A 72 -20.16 15.28 0.51
N LEU A 73 -19.17 15.89 -0.14
CA LEU A 73 -17.77 15.57 0.08
C LEU A 73 -17.38 15.97 1.49
N LEU A 74 -16.36 15.29 2.00
CA LEU A 74 -15.66 15.78 3.17
C LEU A 74 -15.11 17.18 2.87
N THR A 75 -15.01 18.04 3.90
CA THR A 75 -14.26 19.30 3.81
C THR A 75 -12.89 19.03 3.19
N GLU A 76 -12.41 19.93 2.35
CA GLU A 76 -11.06 19.82 1.80
C GLU A 76 -10.03 19.69 2.94
N ALA A 77 -9.16 18.68 2.86
CA ALA A 77 -8.14 18.48 3.87
C ALA A 77 -7.11 19.60 3.81
N SER A 78 -6.83 20.25 4.94
CA SER A 78 -5.78 21.27 5.05
C SER A 78 -4.88 20.98 6.24
N LEU A 79 -3.57 20.84 5.98
CA LEU A 79 -2.58 20.59 7.02
C LEU A 79 -1.26 21.25 6.66
N LEU A 80 -0.65 21.95 7.63
CA LEU A 80 0.70 22.49 7.54
C LEU A 80 1.50 21.99 8.75
N VAL A 81 2.57 21.24 8.50
CA VAL A 81 3.47 20.71 9.54
C VAL A 81 4.92 20.80 9.09
N SER A 82 5.85 20.64 10.04
CA SER A 82 7.26 20.46 9.70
C SER A 82 7.56 18.97 9.49
N PHE A 83 8.25 18.65 8.39
CA PHE A 83 8.61 17.29 8.02
C PHE A 83 9.93 17.31 7.22
N LEU A 84 10.87 16.40 7.53
CA LEU A 84 12.22 16.35 6.92
C LEU A 84 12.96 17.70 6.92
N ASP A 85 12.89 18.41 8.05
CA ASP A 85 13.52 19.73 8.26
C ASP A 85 12.97 20.88 7.39
N GLY A 86 11.82 20.68 6.72
CA GLY A 86 11.14 21.73 5.96
C GLY A 86 9.62 21.72 6.15
N PRO A 87 8.90 22.63 5.48
CA PRO A 87 7.45 22.63 5.45
C PRO A 87 6.89 21.45 4.64
N PHE A 88 5.83 20.87 5.18
CA PHE A 88 4.92 19.96 4.49
C PHE A 88 3.53 20.60 4.53
N SER A 89 2.97 20.90 3.37
CA SER A 89 1.60 21.36 3.22
C SER A 89 0.77 20.31 2.48
N LEU A 90 -0.46 20.13 2.93
CA LEU A 90 -1.49 19.33 2.28
C LEU A 90 -2.70 20.24 2.09
N THR A 91 -3.18 20.36 0.86
CA THR A 91 -4.40 21.07 0.48
C THR A 91 -5.18 20.18 -0.47
N GLY A 92 -6.34 19.69 -0.03
CA GLY A 92 -7.03 18.62 -0.72
C GLY A 92 -6.12 17.40 -0.79
N ASN A 93 -6.00 16.79 -1.97
CA ASN A 93 -5.11 15.66 -2.22
C ASN A 93 -3.73 16.06 -2.75
N GLU A 94 -3.42 17.36 -2.77
CA GLU A 94 -2.12 17.88 -3.20
C GLU A 94 -1.22 18.09 -1.98
N VAL A 95 -0.02 17.52 -2.05
CA VAL A 95 1.02 17.69 -1.05
C VAL A 95 2.16 18.49 -1.67
N GLU A 96 2.59 19.55 -1.00
CA GLU A 96 3.85 20.23 -1.29
C GLU A 96 4.83 20.00 -0.13
N LEU A 97 6.05 19.61 -0.47
CA LEU A 97 7.14 19.40 0.48
C LEU A 97 8.36 20.19 0.03
N GLU A 98 8.97 20.91 0.97
CA GLU A 98 10.34 21.39 0.83
C GLU A 98 11.30 20.62 1.73
N ALA A 99 12.47 20.23 1.20
CA ALA A 99 13.53 19.59 1.97
C ALA A 99 14.91 20.03 1.49
N ARG A 100 15.87 20.12 2.42
CA ARG A 100 17.27 20.37 2.07
C ARG A 100 18.03 19.04 1.93
N VAL A 101 18.43 18.72 0.72
CA VAL A 101 19.13 17.47 0.41
C VAL A 101 20.62 17.72 0.19
N THR A 102 21.46 16.82 0.71
CA THR A 102 22.92 17.01 0.79
C THR A 102 23.70 16.23 -0.26
N SER A 103 23.03 15.34 -1.00
CA SER A 103 23.61 14.51 -2.05
C SER A 103 22.53 13.89 -2.92
N LEU A 104 22.92 13.33 -4.06
CA LEU A 104 22.02 12.55 -4.92
C LEU A 104 21.37 11.38 -4.17
N ALA A 105 22.14 10.67 -3.33
CA ALA A 105 21.63 9.55 -2.54
C ALA A 105 20.58 10.02 -1.52
N HIS A 106 20.79 11.17 -0.88
CA HIS A 106 19.81 11.76 0.04
C HIS A 106 18.54 12.19 -0.70
N PHE A 107 18.66 12.82 -1.88
CA PHE A 107 17.52 13.12 -2.74
C PHE A 107 16.72 11.86 -3.13
N GLN A 108 17.38 10.83 -3.64
CA GLN A 108 16.73 9.56 -4.00
C GLN A 108 16.05 8.89 -2.80
N SER A 109 16.73 8.88 -1.64
CA SER A 109 16.15 8.36 -0.41
C SER A 109 14.90 9.14 0.00
N THR A 110 14.91 10.46 -0.16
CA THR A 110 13.77 11.33 0.17
C THR A 110 12.58 11.07 -0.76
N VAL A 111 12.81 11.03 -2.07
CA VAL A 111 11.77 10.71 -3.07
C VAL A 111 11.19 9.32 -2.82
N ASN A 112 12.04 8.31 -2.59
CA ASN A 112 11.61 6.93 -2.32
C ASN A 112 10.86 6.82 -1.00
N TRP A 113 11.28 7.58 0.03
CA TRP A 113 10.57 7.61 1.30
C TRP A 113 9.13 8.08 1.09
N ILE A 114 8.96 9.19 0.38
CA ILE A 114 7.63 9.76 0.15
C ILE A 114 6.79 8.82 -0.69
N SER A 115 7.35 8.27 -1.77
CA SER A 115 6.55 7.43 -2.64
C SER A 115 6.11 6.12 -2.01
N ASP A 116 7.01 5.49 -1.24
CA ASP A 116 6.83 4.12 -0.82
C ASP A 116 6.41 4.03 0.66
N ARG A 117 6.74 5.03 1.49
CA ARG A 117 6.49 5.02 2.93
C ARG A 117 5.27 5.84 3.29
N LEU A 118 5.17 7.09 2.82
CA LEU A 118 4.04 7.97 3.13
C LEU A 118 2.71 7.28 2.80
N THR A 119 2.59 6.73 1.60
CA THR A 119 1.37 6.03 1.15
C THR A 119 1.07 4.80 2.00
N SER A 120 2.09 4.01 2.37
CA SER A 120 1.91 2.84 3.22
C SER A 120 1.47 3.21 4.65
N PHE A 121 2.01 4.30 5.20
CA PHE A 121 1.64 4.79 6.53
C PHE A 121 0.24 5.40 6.51
N LEU A 122 -0.09 6.20 5.50
CA LEU A 122 -1.45 6.71 5.28
C LEU A 122 -2.44 5.54 5.19
N SER A 123 -2.09 4.46 4.50
CA SER A 123 -2.94 3.27 4.45
C SER A 123 -3.15 2.61 5.80
N VAL A 124 -2.10 2.45 6.60
CA VAL A 124 -2.22 1.89 7.96
C VAL A 124 -3.14 2.77 8.82
N HIS A 125 -2.97 4.08 8.78
CA HIS A 125 -3.73 4.99 9.65
C HIS A 125 -5.16 5.24 9.18
N SER A 126 -5.41 5.25 7.88
CA SER A 126 -6.76 5.45 7.32
C SER A 126 -7.55 4.15 7.12
N GLY A 127 -6.87 3.01 6.97
CA GLY A 127 -7.50 1.75 6.53
C GLY A 127 -7.86 1.72 5.04
N VAL A 128 -7.47 2.76 4.28
CA VAL A 128 -7.77 2.90 2.84
C VAL A 128 -6.48 2.73 2.05
N PHE A 129 -6.55 2.16 0.85
CA PHE A 129 -5.38 2.13 -0.03
C PHE A 129 -5.03 3.54 -0.50
N HIS A 130 -3.82 4.00 -0.19
CA HIS A 130 -3.28 5.26 -0.68
C HIS A 130 -2.22 5.01 -1.72
N GLU A 131 -2.17 5.82 -2.77
CA GLU A 131 -1.05 5.86 -3.70
C GLU A 131 -0.79 7.28 -4.22
N ILE A 132 0.30 7.42 -4.98
CA ILE A 132 0.66 8.66 -5.68
C ILE A 132 0.34 8.46 -7.16
N THR A 133 -0.44 9.37 -7.74
CA THR A 133 -0.71 9.39 -9.18
C THR A 133 0.22 10.32 -9.94
N GLU A 134 0.63 11.41 -9.30
CA GLU A 134 1.53 12.40 -9.88
C GLU A 134 2.60 12.79 -8.86
N LEU A 135 3.85 12.86 -9.31
CA LEU A 135 4.96 13.36 -8.53
C LEU A 135 5.78 14.27 -9.43
N ASP A 136 5.75 15.56 -9.18
CA ASP A 136 6.63 16.54 -9.81
C ASP A 136 7.45 17.27 -8.76
N GLY A 137 8.45 18.03 -9.23
CA GLY A 137 9.25 18.80 -8.32
C GLY A 137 10.33 19.59 -9.01
N GLU A 138 11.11 20.24 -8.17
CA GLU A 138 12.24 21.06 -8.53
C GLU A 138 13.41 20.74 -7.59
N LEU A 139 14.60 20.52 -8.15
CA LEU A 139 15.83 20.34 -7.39
C LEU A 139 16.84 21.39 -7.86
N ALA A 140 17.17 22.34 -6.98
CA ALA A 140 18.06 23.46 -7.30
C ALA A 140 17.70 24.20 -8.61
N GLY A 141 16.42 24.51 -8.84
CA GLY A 141 15.97 25.16 -10.07
C GLY A 141 15.58 24.21 -11.20
N GLN A 142 15.95 22.92 -11.12
CA GLN A 142 15.75 21.97 -12.20
C GLN A 142 14.48 21.14 -11.97
N LYS A 143 13.54 21.22 -12.92
CA LYS A 143 12.27 20.48 -12.85
C LYS A 143 12.45 18.99 -13.14
N PHE A 144 11.72 18.16 -12.40
CA PHE A 144 11.59 16.73 -12.67
C PHE A 144 10.12 16.30 -12.52
N SER A 145 9.74 15.20 -13.15
CA SER A 145 8.39 14.63 -13.01
C SER A 145 8.41 13.10 -13.17
N ALA A 146 7.50 12.45 -12.48
CA ALA A 146 7.15 11.05 -12.60
C ALA A 146 5.62 10.93 -12.61
N MET A 147 5.07 10.44 -13.73
CA MET A 147 3.64 10.18 -13.87
C MET A 147 3.36 8.69 -13.66
N TYR A 148 2.34 8.39 -12.87
CA TYR A 148 1.83 7.03 -12.68
C TYR A 148 0.47 6.93 -13.37
N PRO A 149 0.29 6.03 -14.35
CA PRO A 149 -1.01 5.87 -14.99
C PRO A 149 -2.02 5.38 -13.95
N ALA A 150 -3.09 6.15 -13.75
CA ALA A 150 -4.19 5.76 -12.87
C ALA A 150 -4.89 4.52 -13.44
N ALA A 151 -5.04 3.48 -12.62
CA ALA A 151 -5.92 2.38 -12.92
C ALA A 151 -7.36 2.76 -12.55
N SER A 152 -8.29 2.44 -13.44
CA SER A 152 -9.68 2.91 -13.40
C SER A 152 -10.52 2.32 -12.25
N TYR A 153 -11.58 3.06 -11.91
CA TYR A 153 -12.26 3.12 -10.61
C TYR A 153 -13.31 2.05 -10.29
N SER A 154 -13.55 1.80 -9.00
CA SER A 154 -14.75 1.24 -8.36
C SER A 154 -14.83 1.76 -6.91
N VAL A 155 -15.99 1.67 -6.24
CA VAL A 155 -16.29 2.35 -4.95
C VAL A 155 -16.30 1.44 -3.73
N ALA A 156 -15.64 1.88 -2.63
CA ALA A 156 -15.67 1.26 -1.31
C ALA A 156 -16.08 2.30 -0.29
N PHE A 157 -17.12 1.96 0.46
CA PHE A 157 -17.65 2.78 1.53
C PHE A 157 -16.77 2.62 2.77
N ALA A 158 -16.04 3.67 3.11
CA ALA A 158 -15.63 3.89 4.49
C ALA A 158 -16.27 5.19 4.97
N GLN A 159 -16.87 5.12 6.15
CA GLN A 159 -17.34 6.29 6.87
C GLN A 159 -16.19 6.77 7.74
N VAL A 160 -15.76 8.01 7.51
CA VAL A 160 -14.69 8.64 8.30
C VAL A 160 -15.14 10.04 8.67
N THR A 161 -14.94 10.42 9.93
CA THR A 161 -15.14 11.81 10.36
C THR A 161 -13.96 12.67 9.93
N GLU A 162 -14.17 13.99 9.86
CA GLU A 162 -13.07 14.92 9.54
C GLU A 162 -11.92 14.82 10.55
N GLU A 163 -12.24 14.68 11.84
CA GLU A 163 -11.27 14.53 12.91
C GLU A 163 -10.45 13.24 12.77
N GLU A 164 -11.09 12.09 12.53
CA GLU A 164 -10.40 10.82 12.32
C GLU A 164 -9.50 10.87 11.10
N ARG A 165 -9.97 11.50 10.01
CA ARG A 165 -9.19 11.67 8.78
C ARG A 165 -7.93 12.50 9.02
N ILE A 166 -8.08 13.71 9.57
CA ILE A 166 -6.93 14.59 9.83
C ILE A 166 -5.99 13.96 10.87
N GLY A 167 -6.55 13.29 11.87
CA GLY A 167 -5.81 12.49 12.85
C GLY A 167 -4.99 11.37 12.20
N ALA A 168 -5.56 10.67 11.22
CA ALA A 168 -4.86 9.63 10.46
C ALA A 168 -3.69 10.20 9.64
N ILE A 169 -3.89 11.34 8.96
CA ILE A 169 -2.84 12.03 8.20
C ILE A 169 -1.69 12.45 9.14
N ARG A 170 -2.02 13.12 10.26
CA ARG A 170 -1.02 13.53 11.26
C ARG A 170 -0.26 12.33 11.83
N SER A 171 -0.96 11.25 12.13
CA SER A 171 -0.33 10.03 12.67
C SER A 171 0.61 9.38 11.65
N ALA A 172 0.25 9.38 10.37
CA ALA A 172 1.11 8.86 9.30
C ALA A 172 2.39 9.70 9.11
N LEU A 173 2.29 11.03 9.28
CA LEU A 173 3.45 11.93 9.24
C LEU A 173 4.33 11.83 10.49
N GLY A 174 3.74 11.48 11.64
CA GLY A 174 4.43 11.18 12.89
C GLY A 174 5.03 9.77 12.97
N ALA A 175 5.12 9.05 11.85
CA ALA A 175 5.63 7.69 11.80
C ALA A 175 7.11 7.59 12.25
N PRO A 176 7.56 6.39 12.65
CA PRO A 176 8.94 6.09 13.01
C PRO A 176 10.03 6.70 12.12
N LYS A 177 11.16 7.07 12.73
CA LYS A 177 12.35 7.54 12.01
C LYS A 177 13.22 6.38 11.53
N GLN A 178 13.99 6.62 10.47
CA GLN A 178 14.76 5.58 9.76
C GLN A 178 15.93 5.00 10.57
N ASP A 179 16.44 5.75 11.55
CA ASP A 179 17.61 5.40 12.36
C ASP A 179 17.35 4.30 13.40
N GLN A 180 16.11 3.87 13.58
CA GLN A 180 15.72 2.88 14.57
C GLN A 180 15.86 1.45 14.02
N GLY A 181 16.43 0.52 14.79
CA GLY A 181 16.63 -0.87 14.35
C GLY A 181 15.33 -1.62 13.98
N SER A 182 14.19 -1.19 14.53
CA SER A 182 12.85 -1.72 14.24
C SER A 182 12.21 -1.16 12.97
N TYR A 183 12.75 -0.06 12.41
CA TYR A 183 12.13 0.71 11.32
C TYR A 183 11.91 -0.13 10.06
N ALA A 184 12.93 -0.85 9.59
CA ALA A 184 12.87 -1.61 8.34
C ALA A 184 11.76 -2.68 8.36
N ARG A 185 11.56 -3.36 9.50
CA ARG A 185 10.49 -4.35 9.70
C ARG A 185 9.12 -3.71 9.70
N TYR A 186 8.97 -2.63 10.46
CA TYR A 186 7.72 -1.89 10.51
C TYR A 186 7.29 -1.41 9.13
N VAL A 187 8.22 -0.84 8.38
CA VAL A 187 8.03 -0.40 7.00
C VAL A 187 7.62 -1.55 6.08
N ALA A 188 8.30 -2.70 6.15
CA ALA A 188 7.93 -3.87 5.35
C ALA A 188 6.52 -4.36 5.70
N ALA A 189 6.16 -4.35 7.00
CA ALA A 189 4.84 -4.72 7.46
C ALA A 189 3.75 -3.76 6.96
N CYS A 190 4.00 -2.45 6.99
CA CYS A 190 3.11 -1.43 6.43
C CYS A 190 2.91 -1.60 4.92
N HIS A 191 3.98 -1.94 4.18
CA HIS A 191 3.89 -2.21 2.76
C HIS A 191 2.99 -3.42 2.44
N TYR A 192 3.15 -4.54 3.15
CA TYR A 192 2.27 -5.69 2.97
C TYR A 192 0.82 -5.38 3.35
N PHE A 193 0.61 -4.59 4.41
CA PHE A 193 -0.72 -4.11 4.77
C PHE A 193 -1.33 -3.25 3.65
N GLN A 194 -0.56 -2.32 3.08
CA GLN A 194 -0.97 -1.50 1.94
C GLN A 194 -1.40 -2.38 0.74
N GLN A 195 -0.69 -3.47 0.46
CA GLN A 195 -1.09 -4.41 -0.59
C GLN A 195 -2.39 -5.16 -0.25
N ALA A 196 -2.61 -5.51 1.02
CA ALA A 196 -3.88 -6.11 1.44
C ALA A 196 -5.06 -5.15 1.22
N VAL A 197 -4.93 -3.90 1.65
CA VAL A 197 -5.99 -2.88 1.43
C VAL A 197 -6.15 -2.52 -0.05
N ARG A 198 -5.08 -2.60 -0.85
CA ARG A 198 -5.15 -2.45 -2.32
C ARG A 198 -6.03 -3.51 -2.96
N LEU A 199 -5.92 -4.77 -2.53
CA LEU A 199 -6.67 -5.88 -3.12
C LEU A 199 -8.17 -5.85 -2.78
N VAL A 200 -8.54 -5.21 -1.68
CA VAL A 200 -9.94 -4.92 -1.36
C VAL A 200 -10.36 -3.52 -1.78
N SER A 201 -9.43 -2.71 -2.31
CA SER A 201 -9.71 -1.37 -2.80
C SER A 201 -10.38 -1.49 -4.16
N PRO A 202 -11.62 -1.03 -4.28
CA PRO A 202 -12.34 -1.10 -5.53
C PRO A 202 -11.79 -0.10 -6.55
N GLN A 203 -11.11 0.98 -6.12
CA GLN A 203 -10.39 1.85 -7.05
C GLN A 203 -9.31 1.08 -7.85
N GLN A 204 -8.80 -0.03 -7.32
CA GLN A 204 -7.72 -0.81 -7.91
C GLN A 204 -8.16 -2.16 -8.47
N VAL A 205 -9.22 -2.74 -7.90
CA VAL A 205 -9.70 -4.08 -8.24
C VAL A 205 -11.05 -4.02 -8.93
N LYS A 206 -11.06 -4.44 -10.20
CA LYS A 206 -12.24 -4.46 -11.09
C LYS A 206 -12.96 -5.80 -11.18
N PHE A 207 -12.46 -6.81 -10.48
CA PHE A 207 -13.07 -8.12 -10.40
C PHE A 207 -13.67 -8.30 -9.00
N SER A 208 -14.43 -9.37 -8.80
CA SER A 208 -15.10 -9.55 -7.52
C SER A 208 -14.11 -9.68 -6.36
N PRO A 209 -14.26 -8.90 -5.26
CA PRO A 209 -13.35 -8.94 -4.11
C PRO A 209 -13.14 -10.34 -3.53
N TYR A 210 -14.14 -11.23 -3.64
CA TYR A 210 -14.01 -12.59 -3.13
C TYR A 210 -12.94 -13.42 -3.84
N ALA A 211 -12.59 -13.07 -5.08
CA ALA A 211 -11.55 -13.76 -5.85
C ALA A 211 -10.14 -13.51 -5.29
N VAL A 212 -9.98 -12.51 -4.41
CA VAL A 212 -8.67 -12.13 -3.82
C VAL A 212 -8.62 -12.18 -2.31
N HIS A 213 -9.65 -12.68 -1.63
CA HIS A 213 -9.65 -12.77 -0.16
C HIS A 213 -8.46 -13.58 0.37
N ALA A 214 -8.05 -14.62 -0.34
CA ALA A 214 -6.91 -15.46 0.01
C ALA A 214 -5.58 -14.66 -0.08
N GLU A 215 -5.39 -13.88 -1.15
CA GLU A 215 -4.26 -12.98 -1.33
C GLU A 215 -4.24 -11.86 -0.29
N VAL A 216 -5.42 -11.33 0.08
CA VAL A 216 -5.55 -10.34 1.16
C VAL A 216 -5.04 -10.93 2.48
N LEU A 217 -5.54 -12.11 2.88
CA LEU A 217 -5.10 -12.80 4.09
C LEU A 217 -3.60 -13.16 4.05
N LEU A 218 -3.09 -13.56 2.89
CA LEU A 218 -1.66 -13.78 2.70
C LEU A 218 -0.84 -12.52 2.97
N ASN A 219 -1.26 -11.36 2.45
CA ASN A 219 -0.57 -10.10 2.69
C ASN A 219 -0.70 -9.63 4.15
N LEU A 220 -1.84 -9.82 4.80
CA LEU A 220 -2.00 -9.55 6.24
C LEU A 220 -1.08 -10.45 7.09
N CYS A 221 -0.95 -11.73 6.75
CA CYS A 221 0.01 -12.61 7.40
C CYS A 221 1.45 -12.15 7.20
N LYS A 222 1.83 -11.80 5.96
CA LYS A 222 3.16 -11.26 5.66
C LYS A 222 3.43 -9.97 6.44
N SER A 223 2.41 -9.14 6.66
CA SER A 223 2.52 -7.94 7.50
C SER A 223 2.89 -8.32 8.95
N ILE A 224 2.15 -9.25 9.55
CA ILE A 224 2.43 -9.77 10.90
C ILE A 224 3.83 -10.41 10.97
N GLU A 225 4.18 -11.27 10.01
CA GLU A 225 5.45 -11.98 9.95
C GLU A 225 6.65 -11.05 9.73
N ALA A 226 6.50 -10.02 8.88
CA ALA A 226 7.53 -9.01 8.67
C ALA A 226 7.78 -8.20 9.95
N LEU A 227 6.72 -7.92 10.72
CA LEU A 227 6.81 -7.18 11.96
C LEU A 227 7.60 -7.95 13.03
N ILE A 228 7.20 -9.19 13.34
CA ILE A 228 7.70 -9.91 14.51
C ILE A 228 8.62 -11.11 14.20
N SER A 229 8.64 -11.58 12.95
CA SER A 229 9.30 -12.80 12.46
C SER A 229 9.18 -13.99 13.41
N PRO A 230 7.97 -14.57 13.54
CA PRO A 230 7.74 -15.66 14.47
C PRO A 230 8.37 -16.96 13.95
N THR A 231 8.94 -17.77 14.84
CA THR A 231 9.41 -19.13 14.48
C THR A 231 8.32 -20.20 14.63
N SER A 232 7.29 -19.90 15.42
CA SER A 232 6.15 -20.78 15.68
C SER A 232 4.94 -19.95 16.16
N ARG A 233 3.77 -20.60 16.29
CA ARG A 233 2.57 -19.96 16.87
C ARG A 233 2.76 -19.60 18.35
N ASP A 234 3.59 -20.32 19.09
CA ASP A 234 3.85 -19.99 20.50
C ASP A 234 4.82 -18.82 20.64
N ASP A 235 5.80 -18.72 19.73
CA ASP A 235 6.65 -17.53 19.61
C ASP A 235 5.83 -16.30 19.22
N LEU A 236 4.88 -16.46 18.29
CA LEU A 236 3.91 -15.44 17.89
C LEU A 236 3.13 -14.91 19.11
N ARG A 237 2.55 -15.79 19.93
CA ARG A 237 1.85 -15.43 21.17
C ARG A 237 2.74 -14.68 22.14
N LYS A 238 3.94 -15.21 22.41
CA LYS A 238 4.91 -14.60 23.32
C LYS A 238 5.26 -13.17 22.89
N LYS A 239 5.53 -12.96 21.60
CA LYS A 239 5.87 -11.65 21.05
C LYS A 239 4.71 -10.67 21.14
N PHE A 240 3.48 -11.09 20.84
CA PHE A 240 2.31 -10.20 20.98
C PHE A 240 1.97 -9.85 22.43
N ARG A 241 2.18 -10.77 23.39
CA ARG A 241 2.08 -10.44 24.82
C ARG A 241 3.09 -9.36 25.22
N ALA A 242 4.33 -9.45 24.73
CA ALA A 242 5.34 -8.42 24.97
C ALA A 242 4.98 -7.05 24.33
N LEU A 243 4.16 -7.07 23.27
CA LEU A 243 3.60 -5.86 22.67
C LEU A 243 2.39 -5.29 23.44
N GLY A 244 1.91 -5.97 24.48
CA GLY A 244 0.81 -5.52 25.35
C GLY A 244 -0.56 -6.09 24.99
N PHE A 245 -0.66 -7.00 24.02
CA PHE A 245 -1.92 -7.65 23.68
C PHE A 245 -2.25 -8.76 24.69
N ASN A 246 -3.52 -8.84 25.11
CA ASN A 246 -3.96 -9.89 26.02
C ASN A 246 -4.25 -11.21 25.27
N ASP A 247 -4.27 -12.33 26.01
CA ASP A 247 -4.48 -13.66 25.44
C ASP A 247 -5.76 -13.79 24.63
N LYS A 248 -6.85 -13.13 25.08
CA LYS A 248 -8.12 -13.15 24.37
C LYS A 248 -7.99 -12.51 22.99
N GLN A 249 -7.34 -11.34 22.88
CA GLN A 249 -7.07 -10.68 21.60
C GLN A 249 -6.19 -11.56 20.71
N ILE A 250 -5.11 -12.11 21.27
CA ILE A 250 -4.17 -12.94 20.52
C ILE A 250 -4.89 -14.16 19.90
N GLU A 251 -5.60 -14.95 20.71
CA GLU A 251 -6.26 -16.17 20.21
C GLU A 251 -7.48 -15.90 19.31
N SER A 252 -8.25 -14.84 19.58
CA SER A 252 -9.49 -14.59 18.83
C SER A 252 -9.33 -13.70 17.60
N GLN A 253 -8.25 -12.91 17.53
CA GLN A 253 -8.08 -11.88 16.49
C GLN A 253 -6.80 -12.02 15.68
N ILE A 254 -5.72 -12.57 16.25
CA ILE A 254 -4.40 -12.60 15.61
C ILE A 254 -4.09 -14.00 15.06
N ILE A 255 -4.14 -15.02 15.92
CA ILE A 255 -3.84 -16.41 15.53
C ILE A 255 -4.72 -16.90 14.36
N PRO A 256 -6.03 -16.60 14.30
CA PRO A 256 -6.87 -17.06 13.20
C PRO A 256 -6.41 -16.57 11.83
N ILE A 257 -5.80 -15.39 11.73
CA ILE A 257 -5.31 -14.83 10.46
C ILE A 257 -4.27 -15.78 9.85
N SER A 258 -3.32 -16.25 10.68
CA SER A 258 -2.26 -17.19 10.25
C SER A 258 -2.79 -18.60 9.98
N LEU A 259 -3.84 -19.04 10.69
CA LEU A 259 -4.43 -20.37 10.47
C LEU A 259 -5.19 -20.42 9.15
N ILE A 260 -6.09 -19.46 8.94
CA ILE A 260 -6.97 -19.44 7.78
C ILE A 260 -6.17 -19.27 6.49
N ARG A 261 -5.06 -18.53 6.51
CA ARG A 261 -4.14 -18.44 5.35
C ARG A 261 -3.77 -19.81 4.78
N ASN A 262 -3.48 -20.79 5.63
CA ASN A 262 -3.03 -22.11 5.18
C ASN A 262 -4.18 -22.98 4.64
N GLU A 263 -5.41 -22.71 5.09
CA GLU A 263 -6.60 -23.46 4.69
C GLU A 263 -7.21 -22.91 3.39
N ILE A 264 -7.06 -21.61 3.13
CA ILE A 264 -7.58 -20.92 1.93
C ILE A 264 -6.41 -20.62 0.97
N ASP A 265 -5.45 -21.53 0.88
CA ASP A 265 -4.18 -21.28 0.18
C ASP A 265 -4.36 -20.95 -1.32
N VAL A 266 -3.88 -19.77 -1.72
CA VAL A 266 -3.78 -19.31 -3.13
C VAL A 266 -2.92 -20.22 -4.00
N GLY A 267 -2.07 -21.06 -3.39
CA GLY A 267 -1.22 -22.01 -4.10
C GLY A 267 -1.95 -23.20 -4.72
N HIS A 268 -3.18 -23.48 -4.30
CA HIS A 268 -3.95 -24.63 -4.75
C HIS A 268 -5.26 -24.17 -5.38
N ALA A 269 -5.52 -24.59 -6.63
CA ALA A 269 -6.77 -24.28 -7.29
C ALA A 269 -7.93 -24.97 -6.56
N ALA A 270 -8.78 -24.20 -5.89
CA ALA A 270 -10.05 -24.71 -5.37
C ALA A 270 -10.97 -25.02 -6.56
N LEU A 271 -11.21 -26.31 -6.80
CA LEU A 271 -12.08 -26.76 -7.90
C LEU A 271 -13.58 -26.61 -7.59
N ASN A 272 -13.93 -26.43 -6.32
CA ASN A 272 -15.31 -26.26 -5.88
C ASN A 272 -15.60 -24.77 -5.64
N PRO A 273 -16.65 -24.19 -6.27
CA PRO A 273 -17.06 -22.83 -5.97
C PRO A 273 -17.62 -22.74 -4.54
N ALA A 274 -17.19 -21.72 -3.79
CA ALA A 274 -17.72 -21.45 -2.46
C ALA A 274 -19.19 -21.02 -2.52
N VAL A 275 -19.99 -21.41 -1.53
CA VAL A 275 -21.40 -20.96 -1.43
C VAL A 275 -21.47 -19.54 -0.86
N CYS A 276 -22.57 -18.81 -1.14
CA CYS A 276 -22.71 -17.40 -0.75
C CYS A 276 -22.51 -17.14 0.76
N SER A 277 -22.93 -18.06 1.63
CA SER A 277 -22.74 -17.94 3.09
C SER A 277 -21.27 -18.03 3.51
N GLU A 278 -20.49 -18.89 2.86
CA GLU A 278 -19.04 -19.01 3.08
C GLU A 278 -18.33 -17.73 2.62
N ILE A 279 -18.69 -17.21 1.44
CA ILE A 279 -18.13 -15.97 0.90
C ILE A 279 -18.40 -14.80 1.84
N SER A 280 -19.64 -14.67 2.35
CA SER A 280 -20.01 -13.60 3.30
C SER A 280 -19.26 -13.71 4.63
N THR A 281 -19.08 -14.94 5.13
CA THR A 281 -18.32 -15.22 6.36
C THR A 281 -16.85 -14.87 6.17
N LEU A 282 -16.25 -15.30 5.06
CA LEU A 282 -14.87 -15.01 4.73
C LEU A 282 -14.64 -13.51 4.54
N ARG A 283 -15.53 -12.82 3.84
CA ARG A 283 -15.49 -11.36 3.69
C ARG A 283 -15.46 -10.66 5.05
N SER A 284 -16.40 -11.01 5.93
CA SER A 284 -16.49 -10.44 7.28
C SER A 284 -15.22 -10.71 8.09
N PHE A 285 -14.63 -11.90 7.93
CA PHE A 285 -13.35 -12.24 8.55
C PHE A 285 -12.19 -11.40 8.01
N VAL A 286 -12.12 -11.22 6.68
CA VAL A 286 -11.11 -10.39 6.01
C VAL A 286 -11.20 -8.94 6.47
N ASP A 287 -12.40 -8.34 6.44
CA ASP A 287 -12.63 -6.95 6.83
C ASP A 287 -12.18 -6.72 8.29
N ARG A 288 -12.55 -7.64 9.19
CA ARG A 288 -12.09 -7.60 10.59
C ARG A 288 -10.58 -7.79 10.72
N SER A 289 -9.99 -8.67 9.92
CA SER A 289 -8.54 -8.93 9.94
C SER A 289 -7.75 -7.71 9.49
N ILE A 290 -8.22 -6.97 8.48
CA ILE A 290 -7.63 -5.69 8.06
C ILE A 290 -7.62 -4.72 9.25
N GLN A 291 -8.75 -4.53 9.94
CA GLN A 291 -8.83 -3.62 11.10
C GLN A 291 -7.90 -4.05 12.25
N ASN A 292 -7.82 -5.34 12.54
CA ASN A 292 -6.94 -5.88 13.58
C ASN A 292 -5.46 -5.63 13.26
N VAL A 293 -5.03 -5.89 12.01
CA VAL A 293 -3.64 -5.67 11.60
C VAL A 293 -3.32 -4.17 11.54
N ALA A 294 -4.23 -3.33 11.06
CA ALA A 294 -4.07 -1.88 11.12
C ALA A 294 -3.83 -1.41 12.57
N THR A 295 -4.64 -1.91 13.52
CA THR A 295 -4.50 -1.61 14.95
C THR A 295 -3.15 -2.03 15.49
N ILE A 296 -2.69 -3.25 15.17
CA ILE A 296 -1.36 -3.75 15.55
C ILE A 296 -0.26 -2.82 15.04
N LEU A 297 -0.31 -2.45 13.75
CA LEU A 297 0.69 -1.59 13.14
C LEU A 297 0.68 -0.20 13.77
N ARG A 298 -0.48 0.40 14.04
CA ARG A 298 -0.57 1.71 14.72
C ARG A 298 0.04 1.67 16.11
N VAL A 299 -0.25 0.63 16.91
CA VAL A 299 0.31 0.47 18.26
C VAL A 299 1.83 0.32 18.19
N VAL A 300 2.34 -0.54 17.31
CA VAL A 300 3.80 -0.76 17.18
C VAL A 300 4.49 0.48 16.61
N GLY A 301 3.91 1.12 15.60
CA GLY A 301 4.42 2.36 15.01
C GLY A 301 4.52 3.49 16.03
N ALA A 302 3.50 3.67 16.88
CA ALA A 302 3.52 4.68 17.94
C ALA A 302 4.65 4.43 18.97
N ARG A 303 4.84 3.17 19.40
CA ARG A 303 5.91 2.82 20.34
C ARG A 303 7.31 2.97 19.73
N ILE A 304 7.48 2.58 18.47
CA ILE A 304 8.73 2.80 17.73
C ILE A 304 8.98 4.31 17.59
N ALA A 305 7.98 5.12 17.23
CA ALA A 305 8.11 6.57 17.15
C ALA A 305 8.49 7.22 18.51
N ALA A 306 8.06 6.61 19.62
CA ALA A 306 8.46 6.99 20.97
C ALA A 306 9.89 6.54 21.36
N GLY A 307 10.61 5.85 20.47
CA GLY A 307 11.98 5.40 20.67
C GLY A 307 12.11 3.99 21.26
N GLU A 308 11.03 3.22 21.37
CA GLU A 308 11.10 1.85 21.87
C GLU A 308 11.69 0.87 20.84
N GLU A 309 12.76 0.17 21.22
CA GLU A 309 13.33 -0.91 20.42
C GLU A 309 12.58 -2.23 20.66
N LEU A 310 11.46 -2.41 19.95
CA LEU A 310 10.57 -3.56 20.13
C LEU A 310 10.93 -4.77 19.28
N LEU A 311 11.51 -4.53 18.10
CA LEU A 311 11.71 -5.53 17.07
C LEU A 311 13.19 -5.80 16.89
N ILE A 312 13.54 -7.08 16.85
CA ILE A 312 14.88 -7.52 16.49
C ILE A 312 15.19 -6.96 15.10
N PRO A 313 16.36 -6.34 14.85
CA PRO A 313 16.70 -5.85 13.52
C PRO A 313 16.56 -6.93 12.44
N LEU A 314 16.24 -6.49 11.23
CA LEU A 314 16.22 -7.40 10.08
C LEU A 314 17.68 -7.74 9.74
N VAL A 315 18.14 -8.90 10.19
CA VAL A 315 19.44 -9.42 9.76
C VAL A 315 19.28 -9.77 8.29
N GLU A 316 19.98 -9.07 7.41
CA GLU A 316 20.03 -9.40 5.99
C GLU A 316 20.66 -10.78 5.81
N GLN A 317 19.85 -11.82 5.88
CA GLN A 317 20.17 -13.07 5.21
C GLN A 317 19.91 -12.84 3.73
N THR A 318 20.87 -12.24 3.04
CA THR A 318 20.94 -12.34 1.58
C THR A 318 21.15 -13.80 1.27
N SER A 319 20.05 -14.56 1.17
CA SER A 319 20.15 -15.96 0.87
C SER A 319 20.74 -16.08 -0.54
N ASP A 320 21.85 -16.82 -0.66
CA ASP A 320 22.43 -17.19 -1.96
C ASP A 320 21.35 -17.72 -2.93
N SER A 321 20.29 -18.32 -2.38
CA SER A 321 19.13 -18.77 -3.14
C SER A 321 18.39 -17.64 -3.89
N ARG A 322 18.22 -16.45 -3.29
CA ARG A 322 17.56 -15.31 -3.96
C ARG A 322 18.39 -14.80 -5.12
N LEU A 323 19.70 -14.61 -4.92
CA LEU A 323 20.61 -14.19 -6.00
C LEU A 323 20.66 -15.23 -7.12
N LYS A 324 20.72 -16.52 -6.78
CA LYS A 324 20.64 -17.62 -7.75
C LYS A 324 19.32 -17.61 -8.52
N LEU A 325 18.19 -17.36 -7.86
CA LEU A 325 16.87 -17.25 -8.50
C LEU A 325 16.80 -16.07 -9.48
N VAL A 326 17.27 -14.89 -9.08
CA VAL A 326 17.30 -13.71 -9.95
C VAL A 326 18.15 -13.96 -11.20
N LYS A 327 19.34 -14.57 -11.04
CA LYS A 327 20.19 -14.97 -12.17
C LYS A 327 19.49 -15.95 -13.11
N ARG A 328 18.78 -16.96 -12.56
CA ARG A 328 17.99 -17.92 -13.35
C ARG A 328 16.84 -17.24 -14.08
N LEU A 329 16.15 -16.29 -13.44
CA LEU A 329 15.07 -15.52 -14.05
C LEU A 329 15.58 -14.68 -15.22
N ALA A 330 16.71 -13.99 -15.06
CA ALA A 330 17.34 -13.22 -16.13
C ALA A 330 17.68 -14.11 -17.34
N ALA A 331 18.25 -15.30 -17.10
CA ALA A 331 18.54 -16.27 -18.15
C ALA A 331 17.27 -16.82 -18.82
N TYR A 332 16.18 -17.03 -18.07
CA TYR A 332 14.89 -17.47 -18.60
C TYR A 332 14.24 -16.41 -19.50
N LEU A 333 14.27 -15.14 -19.09
CA LEU A 333 13.69 -14.02 -19.85
C LEU A 333 14.41 -13.73 -21.18
N ALA A 334 15.65 -14.22 -21.34
CA ALA A 334 16.37 -14.15 -22.61
C ALA A 334 15.89 -15.20 -23.64
N LYS A 335 15.09 -16.19 -23.22
CA LYS A 335 14.52 -17.20 -24.11
C LYS A 335 13.29 -16.63 -24.84
N PRO A 336 12.98 -17.08 -26.07
CA PRO A 336 11.74 -16.71 -26.75
C PRO A 336 10.51 -17.07 -25.92
N SER A 337 9.50 -16.19 -25.88
CA SER A 337 8.19 -16.54 -25.32
C SER A 337 7.51 -17.62 -26.16
N LEU A 338 6.57 -18.35 -25.58
CA LEU A 338 5.69 -19.22 -26.35
C LEU A 338 4.99 -18.40 -27.44
N ASP A 339 5.16 -18.83 -28.69
CA ASP A 339 4.53 -18.20 -29.85
C ASP A 339 3.12 -18.79 -30.04
N PRO A 340 2.04 -18.03 -29.76
CA PRO A 340 0.68 -18.56 -29.85
C PRO A 340 0.27 -18.88 -31.30
N VAL A 341 0.96 -18.33 -32.30
CA VAL A 341 0.58 -18.48 -33.72
C VAL A 341 1.09 -19.79 -34.30
N LYS A 342 2.21 -20.32 -33.80
CA LYS A 342 2.82 -21.58 -34.29
C LYS A 342 2.18 -22.85 -33.73
N GLN A 343 1.15 -22.73 -32.91
CA GLN A 343 0.45 -23.87 -32.30
C GLN A 343 -0.94 -24.11 -32.92
N GLN A 344 -1.26 -23.57 -34.09
CA GLN A 344 -2.45 -24.04 -34.80
C GLN A 344 -2.20 -25.48 -35.25
N PRO A 345 -2.93 -26.48 -34.71
CA PRO A 345 -2.87 -27.82 -35.28
C PRO A 345 -3.28 -27.70 -36.74
N HIS A 346 -2.53 -28.35 -37.65
CA HIS A 346 -3.01 -28.59 -39.00
C HIS A 346 -4.31 -29.38 -38.88
N ILE A 347 -5.44 -28.67 -38.83
CA ILE A 347 -6.75 -29.27 -39.06
C ILE A 347 -6.71 -29.64 -40.53
N ALA A 348 -6.33 -30.89 -40.80
CA ALA A 348 -6.39 -31.44 -42.13
C ALA A 348 -7.84 -31.31 -42.58
N SER A 349 -8.08 -30.44 -43.56
CA SER A 349 -9.35 -30.32 -44.24
C SER A 349 -9.58 -31.63 -44.99
N THR A 350 -10.29 -32.58 -44.37
CA THR A 350 -10.87 -33.73 -45.06
C THR A 350 -12.02 -33.22 -45.92
N THR A 351 -11.71 -32.99 -47.19
CA THR A 351 -12.69 -32.90 -48.30
C THR A 351 -13.10 -34.27 -48.78
#